data_AF-A0AA90H2G3-F1
#
_entry.id   AF-A0AA90H2G3-F1
#
_cell.length_a   1.000
_cell.length_b   1.000
_cell.length_c   1.000
_cell.angle_alpha   90.00
_cell.angle_beta   90.00
_cell.angle_gamma   90.00
#
_symmetry.space_group_name_H-M   'P 1'
#
loop_
_entity.id
_entity.type
_entity.pdbx_description
1 polymer ?
#
loop_
_entity_poly.entity_id
_entity_poly.type
_entity_poly.pdbx_seq_one_letter_code
_entity_poly.pdbx_strand_id
1 'polypeptide(L)'
;MTAGDGGDGRDDSRDERGDDAETDLGEFALRRLLEAGVPRLSAPADRMRQVHRRVVRRRRRRAAVVGAVTCVAAILALAGPLARGPARDDTALPAGVPPLAAIPTVGDSPVGAAAAGPGGWLLLPFGGTDIGVVLPRHWQAEMVPGNGFAVGYATDGTLGPPKSCPDPAVGAFACLPVEGLPANGMAFAFLAGVPKDRVTVAHKPFEGGFFFKPPRSPRPDKDCAIIGGTREMEAIGGIGHAMGPVAYVCMRGTSQAQLDLAKSVLDSAVFFSKPATD
;
A
#
# COMPACT_ATOMS: atom_id res chain seq x y z
N MET A 1 -45.64 -31.25 -56.55
CA MET A 1 -46.51 -30.36 -55.75
C MET A 1 -46.10 -30.59 -54.30
N THR A 2 -45.42 -29.74 -53.56
CA THR A 2 -45.16 -28.27 -53.51
C THR A 2 -43.75 -28.12 -52.91
N ALA A 3 -42.76 -27.45 -53.53
CA ALA A 3 -42.56 -26.00 -53.61
C ALA A 3 -42.52 -25.27 -52.24
N GLY A 4 -41.40 -24.61 -51.94
CA GLY A 4 -41.17 -23.74 -50.78
C GLY A 4 -39.69 -23.77 -50.34
N ASP A 5 -38.78 -23.00 -50.96
CA ASP A 5 -38.51 -21.57 -50.70
C ASP A 5 -37.76 -21.39 -49.36
N GLY A 6 -36.48 -21.05 -49.29
CA GLY A 6 -35.88 -19.84 -49.86
C GLY A 6 -35.76 -18.80 -48.74
N GLY A 7 -34.59 -18.63 -48.15
CA GLY A 7 -34.34 -17.69 -47.04
C GLY A 7 -32.86 -17.71 -46.69
N ASP A 8 -32.01 -17.18 -47.56
CA ASP A 8 -31.64 -15.75 -47.63
C ASP A 8 -30.68 -15.40 -46.49
N GLY A 9 -29.39 -15.50 -46.84
CA GLY A 9 -28.28 -15.15 -45.97
C GLY A 9 -28.23 -13.64 -45.80
N ARG A 10 -28.53 -13.18 -44.59
CA ARG A 10 -28.31 -11.79 -44.22
C ARG A 10 -26.84 -11.53 -43.98
N ASP A 11 -26.32 -10.78 -44.92
CA ASP A 11 -25.05 -10.10 -45.00
C ASP A 11 -24.97 -9.01 -43.91
N ASP A 12 -24.52 -9.38 -42.72
CA ASP A 12 -24.42 -8.51 -41.52
C ASP A 12 -22.97 -8.00 -41.30
N SER A 13 -22.28 -7.65 -42.39
CA SER A 13 -20.81 -7.43 -42.36
C SER A 13 -20.38 -5.98 -42.66
N ARG A 14 -21.24 -4.96 -42.47
CA ARG A 14 -21.02 -3.65 -43.12
C ARG A 14 -20.94 -2.38 -42.28
N ASP A 15 -20.72 -2.44 -40.96
CA ASP A 15 -20.60 -1.21 -40.15
C ASP A 15 -19.41 -1.12 -39.17
N GLU A 16 -18.38 -1.99 -39.26
CA GLU A 16 -17.18 -1.87 -38.39
C GLU A 16 -16.06 -0.96 -38.97
N ARG A 17 -16.29 -0.25 -40.08
CA ARG A 17 -15.23 0.53 -40.78
C ARG A 17 -15.13 2.00 -40.38
N GLY A 18 -15.92 2.44 -39.41
CA GLY A 18 -16.02 3.85 -38.99
C GLY A 18 -15.10 4.25 -37.82
N ASP A 19 -14.79 3.32 -36.91
CA ASP A 19 -14.21 3.67 -35.61
C ASP A 19 -12.67 3.80 -35.63
N ASP A 20 -12.00 3.20 -36.62
CA ASP A 20 -10.54 3.26 -36.74
C ASP A 20 -10.05 4.66 -37.14
N ALA A 21 -10.81 5.38 -37.98
CA ALA A 21 -10.41 6.68 -38.49
C ALA A 21 -10.47 7.79 -37.42
N GLU A 22 -11.41 7.68 -36.47
CA GLU A 22 -11.51 8.62 -35.35
C GLU A 22 -10.39 8.38 -34.32
N THR A 23 -10.02 7.12 -34.12
CA THR A 23 -8.90 6.71 -33.26
C THR A 23 -7.56 7.21 -33.79
N ASP A 24 -7.33 7.11 -35.10
CA ASP A 24 -6.10 7.58 -35.74
C ASP A 24 -5.93 9.12 -35.64
N LEU A 25 -7.02 9.87 -35.78
CA LEU A 25 -7.00 11.33 -35.63
C LEU A 25 -6.73 11.74 -34.18
N GLY A 26 -7.27 11.01 -33.21
CA GLY A 26 -7.00 11.21 -31.79
C GLY A 26 -5.54 10.94 -31.42
N GLU A 27 -4.95 9.84 -31.90
CA GLU A 27 -3.54 9.52 -31.66
C GLU A 27 -2.62 10.59 -32.26
N PHE A 28 -2.93 11.06 -33.47
CA PHE A 28 -2.12 12.09 -34.14
C PHE A 28 -2.16 13.42 -33.40
N ALA A 29 -3.33 13.84 -32.91
CA ALA A 29 -3.48 15.05 -32.10
C ALA A 29 -2.71 14.95 -30.78
N LEU A 30 -2.75 13.79 -30.12
CA LEU A 30 -2.03 13.54 -28.88
C LEU A 30 -0.51 13.59 -29.08
N ARG A 31 0.01 12.96 -30.14
CA ARG A 31 1.44 13.04 -30.50
C ARG A 31 1.87 14.48 -30.71
N ARG A 32 1.07 15.28 -31.42
CA ARG A 32 1.41 16.68 -31.72
C ARG A 32 1.44 17.55 -30.46
N LEU A 33 0.52 17.34 -29.52
CA LEU A 33 0.50 18.04 -28.23
C LEU A 33 1.71 17.66 -27.35
N LEU A 34 2.07 16.37 -27.34
CA LEU A 34 3.25 15.90 -26.63
C LEU A 34 4.56 16.43 -27.23
N GLU A 35 4.64 16.53 -28.56
CA GLU A 35 5.81 17.11 -29.22
C GLU A 35 5.95 18.62 -29.01
N ALA A 36 4.82 19.35 -28.96
CA ALA A 36 4.82 20.80 -28.76
C ALA A 36 5.05 21.21 -27.29
N GLY A 37 4.61 20.40 -26.33
CA GLY A 37 4.65 20.72 -24.90
C GLY A 37 5.91 20.28 -24.16
N VAL A 38 6.75 19.42 -24.76
CA VAL A 38 7.98 18.94 -24.10
C VAL A 38 9.14 19.88 -24.44
N PRO A 39 9.55 20.79 -23.54
CA PRO A 39 10.77 21.56 -23.73
C PRO A 39 11.92 20.60 -23.95
N ARG A 40 12.54 20.67 -25.13
CA ARG A 40 13.76 19.93 -25.45
C ARG A 40 14.91 20.52 -24.65
N LEU A 41 14.99 20.14 -23.38
CA LEU A 41 16.17 20.36 -22.55
C LEU A 41 17.30 19.61 -23.23
N SER A 42 18.28 20.35 -23.75
CA SER A 42 19.51 19.79 -24.28
C SER A 42 20.10 18.87 -23.21
N ALA A 43 20.11 17.57 -23.51
CA ALA A 43 20.59 16.57 -22.57
C ALA A 43 22.03 16.95 -22.20
N PRO A 44 22.34 17.20 -20.90
CA PRO A 44 23.69 17.55 -20.51
C PRO A 44 24.63 16.41 -20.95
N ALA A 45 25.63 16.73 -21.77
CA ALA A 45 26.52 15.74 -22.40
C ALA A 45 27.17 14.78 -21.37
N ASP A 46 27.24 15.19 -20.10
CA ASP A 46 27.84 14.43 -19.02
C ASP A 46 26.88 13.52 -18.22
N ARG A 47 25.57 13.46 -18.51
CA ARG A 47 24.63 12.62 -17.73
C ARG A 47 25.04 11.14 -17.73
N MET A 48 25.40 10.61 -18.89
CA MET A 48 25.86 9.22 -19.03
C MET A 48 27.20 8.97 -18.32
N ARG A 49 28.12 9.94 -18.34
CA ARG A 49 29.39 9.85 -17.60
C ARG A 49 29.17 9.85 -16.09
N GLN A 50 28.24 10.66 -15.58
CA GLN A 50 27.89 10.64 -14.15
C GLN A 50 27.25 9.32 -13.73
N VAL A 51 26.35 8.75 -14.55
CA VAL A 51 25.76 7.43 -14.30
C VAL A 51 26.83 6.35 -14.29
N HIS A 52 27.73 6.32 -15.28
CA HIS A 52 28.85 5.37 -15.32
C HIS A 52 29.74 5.49 -14.07
N ARG A 53 30.09 6.71 -13.65
CA ARG A 53 30.86 6.93 -12.41
C ARG A 53 30.14 6.40 -11.17
N ARG A 54 28.82 6.62 -11.04
CA ARG A 54 28.02 6.10 -9.93
C ARG A 54 27.96 4.57 -9.92
N VAL A 55 27.75 3.95 -11.08
CA VAL A 55 27.68 2.48 -11.22
C VAL A 55 29.04 1.84 -10.90
N VAL A 56 30.14 2.37 -11.44
CA VAL A 56 31.49 1.87 -11.17
C VAL A 56 31.82 1.98 -9.68
N ARG A 57 31.48 3.10 -9.03
CA ARG A 57 31.71 3.29 -7.58
C ARG A 57 30.89 2.30 -6.74
N ARG A 58 29.64 2.02 -7.12
CA ARG A 58 28.78 1.03 -6.44
C ARG A 58 29.28 -0.40 -6.64
N ARG A 59 29.75 -0.73 -7.84
CA ARG A 59 30.32 -2.06 -8.16
C ARG A 59 31.60 -2.34 -7.38
N ARG A 60 32.52 -1.36 -7.29
CA ARG A 60 33.74 -1.48 -6.46
C ARG A 60 33.43 -1.71 -4.98
N ARG A 61 32.43 -1.03 -4.43
CA ARG A 61 31.99 -1.25 -3.03
C ARG A 61 31.44 -2.66 -2.80
N ARG A 62 30.69 -3.21 -3.75
CA ARG A 62 30.17 -4.59 -3.64
C ARG A 62 31.27 -5.64 -3.69
N ALA A 63 32.31 -5.45 -4.50
CA ALA A 63 33.45 -6.38 -4.57
C ALA A 63 34.23 -6.47 -3.26
N ALA A 64 34.35 -5.37 -2.50
CA ALA A 64 35.04 -5.37 -1.21
C ALA A 64 34.28 -6.11 -0.09
N VAL A 65 32.95 -6.18 -0.16
CA VAL A 65 32.11 -6.83 0.88
C VAL A 65 32.07 -8.35 0.73
N VAL A 66 32.19 -8.87 -0.49
CA VAL A 66 32.15 -10.33 -0.74
C VAL A 66 33.41 -11.05 -0.22
N GLY A 67 34.54 -10.35 -0.07
CA GLY A 67 35.78 -10.94 0.45
C GLY A 67 35.80 -11.21 1.97
N ALA A 68 34.86 -10.66 2.75
CA ALA A 68 34.87 -10.78 4.21
C ALA A 68 33.96 -11.91 4.76
N VAL A 69 33.08 -12.48 3.94
CA VAL A 69 32.04 -13.42 4.39
C VAL A 69 32.49 -14.89 4.29
N THR A 70 33.57 -15.19 3.57
CA THR A 70 34.05 -16.57 3.38
C THR A 70 34.81 -17.16 4.58
N CYS A 71 35.24 -16.35 5.56
CA CYS A 71 36.02 -16.86 6.70
C CYS A 71 35.16 -17.34 7.90
N VAL A 72 33.88 -16.98 8.00
CA VAL A 72 33.05 -17.36 9.16
C VAL A 72 32.27 -18.67 8.91
N ALA A 73 32.00 -19.03 7.65
CA ALA A 73 31.29 -20.26 7.31
C ALA A 73 32.09 -21.55 7.59
N ALA A 74 33.42 -21.46 7.70
CA ALA A 74 34.27 -22.63 7.97
C ALA A 74 34.26 -23.08 9.45
N ILE A 75 33.81 -22.24 10.39
CA ILE A 75 33.82 -22.58 11.82
C ILE A 75 32.51 -23.26 12.28
N LEU A 76 31.40 -23.05 11.57
CA LEU A 76 30.10 -23.63 11.94
C LEU A 76 29.84 -25.05 11.40
N ALA A 77 30.74 -25.61 10.59
CA ALA A 77 30.61 -26.96 10.04
C ALA A 77 31.06 -28.10 10.98
N LEU A 78 31.58 -27.78 12.18
CA LEU A 78 32.12 -28.77 13.13
C LEU A 78 31.24 -29.02 14.37
N ALA A 79 30.07 -28.39 14.47
CA ALA A 79 29.15 -28.61 15.58
C ALA A 79 27.80 -29.13 15.04
N GLY A 80 27.66 -30.45 15.00
CA GLY A 80 26.36 -31.10 15.00
C GLY A 80 26.40 -32.37 15.85
N PRO A 81 25.29 -33.10 16.01
CA PRO A 81 23.87 -32.70 15.90
C PRO A 81 23.11 -33.03 17.21
N LEU A 82 21.77 -32.91 17.22
CA LEU A 82 20.76 -33.76 17.91
C LEU A 82 19.55 -32.94 18.39
N ALA A 83 18.51 -32.87 17.58
CA ALA A 83 17.12 -32.76 18.08
C ALA A 83 16.15 -33.15 16.95
N ARG A 84 15.80 -34.43 16.92
CA ARG A 84 14.72 -34.99 16.10
C ARG A 84 13.45 -34.97 16.96
N GLY A 85 12.56 -34.02 16.73
CA GLY A 85 11.25 -33.91 17.37
C GLY A 85 10.11 -34.30 16.41
N PRO A 86 9.02 -34.91 16.90
CA PRO A 86 8.08 -35.66 16.07
C PRO A 86 7.14 -34.77 15.26
N ALA A 87 6.71 -35.32 14.13
CA ALA A 87 5.62 -34.85 13.29
C ALA A 87 4.33 -34.68 14.12
N ARG A 88 3.65 -33.55 13.91
CA ARG A 88 2.34 -33.27 14.48
C ARG A 88 1.33 -33.18 13.35
N ASP A 89 0.26 -33.93 13.53
CA ASP A 89 -0.81 -34.24 12.59
C ASP A 89 -1.53 -33.03 12.00
N ASP A 90 -1.91 -33.26 10.74
CA ASP A 90 -2.88 -32.53 9.94
C ASP A 90 -4.15 -32.20 10.71
N THR A 91 -4.45 -30.90 10.80
CA THR A 91 -5.80 -30.42 11.09
C THR A 91 -6.28 -29.66 9.86
N ALA A 92 -7.01 -30.34 9.00
CA ALA A 92 -7.79 -29.75 7.93
C ALA A 92 -8.83 -28.78 8.54
N LEU A 93 -8.82 -27.53 8.11
CA LEU A 93 -9.91 -26.57 8.32
C LEU A 93 -10.56 -26.22 6.97
N PRO A 94 -11.88 -26.03 6.94
CA PRO A 94 -12.65 -25.94 5.72
C PRO A 94 -12.44 -24.60 5.01
N ALA A 95 -12.21 -24.68 3.70
CA ALA A 95 -12.28 -23.55 2.79
C ALA A 95 -13.74 -23.10 2.64
N GLY A 96 -14.16 -22.14 3.46
CA GLY A 96 -15.36 -21.35 3.24
C GLY A 96 -14.95 -19.93 2.86
N VAL A 97 -14.83 -19.65 1.56
CA VAL A 97 -14.67 -18.28 1.06
C VAL A 97 -16.06 -17.63 1.11
N PRO A 98 -16.31 -16.63 1.98
CA PRO A 98 -17.57 -15.91 1.95
C PRO A 98 -17.64 -15.07 0.66
N PRO A 99 -18.85 -14.87 0.09
CA PRO A 99 -19.02 -14.04 -1.09
C PRO A 99 -18.59 -12.59 -0.79
N LEU A 100 -17.93 -11.98 -1.78
CA LEU A 100 -17.59 -10.57 -1.80
C LEU A 100 -18.88 -9.76 -1.55
N ALA A 101 -19.00 -9.13 -0.38
CA ALA A 101 -20.12 -8.27 -0.09
C ALA A 101 -20.05 -7.03 -0.98
N ALA A 102 -21.18 -6.65 -1.56
CA ALA A 102 -21.31 -5.49 -2.44
C ALA A 102 -20.74 -4.23 -1.76
N ILE A 103 -19.91 -3.48 -2.49
CA ILE A 103 -19.39 -2.19 -2.06
C ILE A 103 -20.60 -1.26 -1.87
N PRO A 104 -20.84 -0.71 -0.67
CA PRO A 104 -21.93 0.22 -0.47
C PRO A 104 -21.73 1.43 -1.39
N THR A 105 -22.76 1.74 -2.19
CA THR A 105 -22.80 2.94 -3.00
C THR A 105 -22.71 4.15 -2.08
N VAL A 106 -21.73 5.02 -2.33
CA VAL A 106 -21.49 6.26 -1.57
C VAL A 106 -22.70 7.17 -1.73
N GLY A 107 -23.62 7.09 -0.77
CA GLY A 107 -24.73 8.02 -0.61
C GLY A 107 -24.40 9.00 0.52
N ASP A 108 -24.37 10.29 0.19
CA ASP A 108 -24.29 11.48 1.05
C ASP A 108 -23.74 11.28 2.48
N SER A 109 -22.44 11.55 2.61
CA SER A 109 -21.70 11.57 3.88
C SER A 109 -22.32 12.49 4.95
N PRO A 110 -22.74 11.98 6.11
CA PRO A 110 -22.87 12.81 7.30
C PRO A 110 -21.46 13.14 7.83
N VAL A 111 -21.11 14.42 7.80
CA VAL A 111 -19.93 14.96 8.47
C VAL A 111 -20.16 14.86 9.99
N GLY A 112 -19.73 13.77 10.61
CA GLY A 112 -19.82 13.62 12.05
C GLY A 112 -19.52 12.22 12.53
N ALA A 113 -18.34 12.03 13.15
CA ALA A 113 -17.88 10.83 13.82
C ALA A 113 -17.95 9.54 12.97
N ALA A 114 -16.82 9.17 12.36
CA ALA A 114 -16.62 7.86 11.77
C ALA A 114 -16.71 6.78 12.87
N ALA A 115 -17.93 6.32 13.17
CA ALA A 115 -18.15 5.17 14.01
C ALA A 115 -17.86 3.91 13.18
N ALA A 116 -16.79 3.20 13.54
CA ALA A 116 -16.53 1.88 13.01
C ALA A 116 -17.68 0.94 13.43
N GLY A 117 -18.61 0.66 12.50
CA GLY A 117 -19.58 -0.41 12.68
C GLY A 117 -18.89 -1.78 12.73
N PRO A 118 -19.54 -2.84 13.22
CA PRO A 118 -18.97 -4.20 13.19
C PRO A 118 -18.76 -4.68 11.74
N GLY A 119 -17.49 -4.79 11.34
CA GLY A 119 -17.06 -4.99 9.93
C GLY A 119 -16.74 -3.67 9.22
N GLY A 120 -16.31 -2.69 10.01
CA GLY A 120 -16.36 -1.28 9.66
C GLY A 120 -15.33 -0.84 8.63
N TRP A 121 -15.79 0.07 7.79
CA TRP A 121 -14.92 0.90 6.97
C TRP A 121 -14.34 2.00 7.84
N LEU A 122 -13.04 2.23 7.74
CA LEU A 122 -12.38 3.43 8.23
C LEU A 122 -12.20 4.40 7.07
N LEU A 123 -12.88 5.55 7.12
CA LEU A 123 -12.75 6.61 6.14
C LEU A 123 -11.81 7.70 6.68
N LEU A 124 -10.68 7.90 6.00
CA LEU A 124 -9.61 8.80 6.38
C LEU A 124 -9.55 9.98 5.40
N PRO A 125 -9.80 11.22 5.85
CA PRO A 125 -9.65 12.40 5.01
C PRO A 125 -8.18 12.73 4.76
N PHE A 126 -7.85 12.98 3.49
CA PHE A 126 -6.50 13.23 3.03
C PHE A 126 -6.45 14.35 1.97
N GLY A 127 -6.52 15.61 2.41
CA GLY A 127 -6.10 16.78 1.60
C GLY A 127 -6.59 16.85 0.14
N GLY A 128 -7.80 16.35 -0.14
CA GLY A 128 -8.38 16.26 -1.50
C GLY A 128 -8.82 14.85 -1.92
N THR A 129 -8.36 13.82 -1.23
CA THR A 129 -8.75 12.42 -1.41
C THR A 129 -9.22 11.86 -0.07
N ASP A 130 -10.23 10.99 -0.04
CA ASP A 130 -10.52 10.17 1.13
C ASP A 130 -10.01 8.74 0.90
N ILE A 131 -9.57 8.07 1.95
CA ILE A 131 -9.16 6.66 1.90
C ILE A 131 -10.13 5.86 2.73
N GLY A 132 -10.83 4.91 2.12
CA GLY A 132 -11.62 3.90 2.82
C GLY A 132 -10.79 2.63 3.00
N VAL A 133 -10.74 2.08 4.21
CA VAL A 133 -10.07 0.81 4.51
C VAL A 133 -11.05 -0.12 5.19
N VAL A 134 -11.10 -1.39 4.80
CA VAL A 134 -11.94 -2.41 5.45
C VAL A 134 -11.19 -2.99 6.65
N LEU A 135 -11.81 -2.90 7.83
CA LEU A 135 -11.24 -3.45 9.06
C LEU A 135 -11.94 -4.75 9.49
N PRO A 136 -11.21 -5.68 10.15
CA PRO A 136 -11.84 -6.85 10.75
C PRO A 136 -12.90 -6.47 11.81
N ARG A 137 -13.91 -7.31 11.99
CA ARG A 137 -15.12 -6.96 12.77
C ARG A 137 -14.90 -6.50 14.21
N HIS A 138 -13.83 -6.95 14.85
CA HIS A 138 -13.52 -6.67 16.25
C HIS A 138 -12.53 -5.52 16.43
N TRP A 139 -12.14 -4.88 15.33
CA TRP A 139 -11.17 -3.80 15.36
C TRP A 139 -11.84 -2.49 15.71
N GLN A 140 -11.11 -1.69 16.46
CA GLN A 140 -11.49 -0.32 16.78
C GLN A 140 -10.67 0.62 15.90
N ALA A 141 -11.30 1.71 15.48
CA ALA A 141 -10.63 2.76 14.75
C ALA A 141 -11.07 4.12 15.25
N GLU A 142 -10.15 5.06 15.17
CA GLU A 142 -10.36 6.40 15.66
C GLU A 142 -9.66 7.41 14.73
N MET A 143 -10.38 8.48 14.46
CA MET A 143 -9.87 9.63 13.74
C MET A 143 -9.08 10.53 14.69
N VAL A 144 -7.90 10.97 14.26
CA VAL A 144 -7.09 11.92 15.05
C VAL A 144 -7.51 13.34 14.64
N PRO A 145 -8.11 14.13 15.55
CA PRO A 145 -8.47 15.50 15.23
C PRO A 145 -7.22 16.38 15.10
N GLY A 146 -7.28 17.33 14.16
CA GLY A 146 -6.29 18.40 14.01
C GLY A 146 -5.40 18.27 12.78
N ASN A 147 -4.31 19.05 12.78
CA ASN A 147 -3.38 19.19 11.65
C ASN A 147 -2.18 18.22 11.79
N GLY A 148 -2.34 17.18 12.60
CA GLY A 148 -1.29 16.26 12.97
C GLY A 148 -0.84 15.38 11.82
N PHE A 149 0.30 14.71 11.99
CA PHE A 149 0.83 13.80 10.98
C PHE A 149 -0.07 12.59 10.79
N ALA A 150 -0.55 12.00 11.89
CA ALA A 150 -1.50 10.91 11.86
C ALA A 150 -2.92 11.48 11.69
N VAL A 151 -3.66 10.91 10.74
CA VAL A 151 -5.08 11.21 10.50
C VAL A 151 -6.00 10.19 11.14
N GLY A 152 -5.52 8.96 11.37
CA GLY A 152 -6.33 7.95 12.01
C GLY A 152 -5.52 6.75 12.48
N TYR A 153 -6.13 6.03 13.41
CA TYR A 153 -5.61 4.81 13.99
C TYR A 153 -6.62 3.67 13.83
N ALA A 154 -6.12 2.44 13.73
CA ALA A 154 -6.93 1.23 13.84
C ALA A 154 -6.17 0.15 14.61
N THR A 155 -6.84 -0.63 15.46
CA THR A 155 -6.20 -1.69 16.24
C THR A 155 -7.19 -2.79 16.61
N ASP A 156 -6.67 -3.99 16.87
CA ASP A 156 -7.42 -5.09 17.49
C ASP A 156 -7.47 -5.00 19.03
N GLY A 157 -6.80 -4.02 19.62
CA GLY A 157 -6.88 -3.67 21.03
C GLY A 157 -8.05 -2.73 21.37
N THR A 158 -8.16 -2.39 22.65
CA THR A 158 -9.09 -1.34 23.11
C THR A 158 -8.41 0.02 22.97
N LEU A 159 -9.06 0.94 22.28
CA LEU A 159 -8.66 2.35 22.25
C LEU A 159 -9.17 3.03 23.52
N GLY A 160 -8.28 3.73 24.20
CA GLY A 160 -8.60 4.66 25.26
C GLY A 160 -9.21 5.95 24.70
N PRO A 161 -9.52 6.93 25.56
CA PRO A 161 -10.07 8.20 25.10
C PRO A 161 -9.09 8.94 24.18
N PRO A 162 -9.61 9.69 23.18
CA PRO A 162 -8.79 10.49 22.28
C PRO A 162 -7.84 11.39 23.06
N LYS A 163 -6.56 11.34 22.71
CA LYS A 163 -5.55 12.26 23.24
C LYS A 163 -5.21 13.26 22.15
N SER A 164 -5.12 14.53 22.52
CA SER A 164 -4.51 15.55 21.67
C SER A 164 -3.11 15.09 21.29
N CYS A 165 -2.85 14.92 19.99
CA CYS A 165 -1.54 14.55 19.51
C CYS A 165 -0.65 15.80 19.43
N PRO A 166 0.47 15.88 20.19
CA PRO A 166 1.45 16.94 19.98
C PRO A 166 2.04 16.87 18.57
N ASP A 167 2.81 17.91 18.21
CA ASP A 167 3.45 18.15 16.91
C ASP A 167 3.85 16.87 16.12
N PRO A 168 3.67 16.82 14.79
CA PRO A 168 4.00 15.69 13.91
C PRO A 168 5.38 15.03 14.08
N ALA A 169 6.34 15.66 14.78
CA ALA A 169 7.69 15.14 15.01
C ALA A 169 7.79 13.91 15.95
N VAL A 170 6.74 13.55 16.71
CA VAL A 170 6.86 12.52 17.76
C VAL A 170 6.75 11.07 17.24
N GLY A 171 6.48 10.89 15.94
CA GLY A 171 6.44 9.58 15.28
C GLY A 171 5.05 8.94 15.24
N ALA A 172 4.90 7.87 14.46
CA ALA A 172 3.58 7.43 13.96
C ALA A 172 2.62 6.97 15.07
N PHE A 173 3.14 6.30 16.11
CA PHE A 173 2.35 5.69 17.18
C PHE A 173 2.37 6.48 18.50
N ALA A 174 3.04 7.64 18.55
CA ALA A 174 3.22 8.39 19.80
C ALA A 174 1.92 8.84 20.46
N CYS A 175 0.86 9.00 19.66
CA CYS A 175 -0.46 9.47 20.12
C CYS A 175 -1.54 8.40 20.08
N LEU A 176 -1.18 7.15 19.75
CA LEU A 176 -2.13 6.06 19.75
C LEU A 176 -2.62 5.83 21.19
N PRO A 177 -3.92 5.95 21.49
CA PRO A 177 -4.43 5.89 22.86
C PRO A 177 -4.56 4.43 23.36
N VAL A 178 -3.53 3.61 23.18
CA VAL A 178 -3.48 2.24 23.73
C VAL A 178 -2.51 2.18 24.92
N GLU A 179 -2.81 1.34 25.90
CA GLU A 179 -1.87 1.04 26.99
C GLU A 179 -0.78 0.06 26.55
N GLY A 180 -1.08 -0.77 25.54
CA GLY A 180 -0.15 -1.69 24.91
C GLY A 180 -0.88 -2.66 23.98
N LEU A 181 -0.14 -3.25 23.04
CA LEU A 181 -0.69 -4.25 22.12
C LEU A 181 -0.91 -5.60 22.83
N PRO A 182 -2.04 -6.29 22.59
CA PRO A 182 -2.23 -7.66 23.07
C PRO A 182 -1.18 -8.61 22.47
N ALA A 183 -1.03 -9.83 22.99
CA ALA A 183 0.07 -10.75 22.64
C ALA A 183 0.24 -10.99 21.12
N ASN A 184 -0.87 -10.99 20.37
CA ASN A 184 -0.89 -11.08 18.91
C ASN A 184 -1.46 -9.79 18.25
N GLY A 185 -1.36 -8.69 18.98
CA GLY A 185 -1.94 -7.42 18.66
C GLY A 185 -1.27 -6.70 17.51
N MET A 186 -2.05 -5.83 16.88
CA MET A 186 -1.63 -4.98 15.79
C MET A 186 -2.28 -3.60 15.89
N ALA A 187 -1.52 -2.58 15.52
CA ALA A 187 -2.03 -1.23 15.34
C ALA A 187 -1.56 -0.65 14.02
N PHE A 188 -2.44 0.11 13.39
CA PHE A 188 -2.21 0.90 12.19
C PHE A 188 -2.21 2.37 12.55
N ALA A 189 -1.26 3.10 11.99
CA ALA A 189 -1.24 4.55 11.99
C ALA A 189 -1.26 5.03 10.53
N PHE A 190 -2.28 5.79 10.16
CA PHE A 190 -2.43 6.37 8.84
C PHE A 190 -2.04 7.84 8.89
N LEU A 191 -1.14 8.26 8.01
CA LEU A 191 -0.50 9.57 8.08
C LEU A 191 -0.82 10.41 6.83
N ALA A 192 -1.18 11.68 7.06
CA ALA A 192 -1.40 12.75 6.07
C ALA A 192 -0.08 13.18 5.40
N GLY A 193 0.50 12.30 4.60
CA GLY A 193 1.61 12.64 3.70
C GLY A 193 2.88 11.86 3.98
N VAL A 194 3.75 11.86 2.96
CA VAL A 194 5.11 11.37 3.07
C VAL A 194 5.97 12.56 3.52
N PRO A 195 6.84 12.41 4.53
CA PRO A 195 7.82 13.44 4.86
C PRO A 195 8.59 13.84 3.60
N LYS A 196 8.82 15.14 3.36
CA LYS A 196 9.41 15.64 2.10
C LYS A 196 10.75 14.98 1.76
N ASP A 197 11.52 14.59 2.77
CA ASP A 197 12.79 13.86 2.65
C ASP A 197 12.62 12.38 2.27
N ARG A 198 11.41 11.83 2.40
CA ARG A 198 11.04 10.45 2.07
C ARG A 198 10.27 10.32 0.75
N VAL A 199 10.05 11.43 0.04
CA VAL A 199 9.44 11.46 -1.29
C VAL A 199 10.45 10.94 -2.32
N THR A 200 10.54 9.63 -2.48
CA THR A 200 11.12 9.06 -3.68
C THR A 200 10.05 9.05 -4.75
N VAL A 201 10.17 9.95 -5.73
CA VAL A 201 9.28 9.96 -6.91
C VAL A 201 9.33 8.56 -7.53
N ALA A 202 8.21 7.84 -7.45
CA ALA A 202 8.08 6.58 -8.15
C ALA A 202 8.19 6.88 -9.65
N HIS A 203 9.12 6.22 -10.32
CA HIS A 203 9.28 6.37 -11.78
C HIS A 203 8.13 5.72 -12.56
N LYS A 204 7.27 4.97 -11.89
CA LYS A 204 6.10 4.32 -12.45
C LYS A 204 4.85 4.84 -11.74
N PRO A 205 3.72 4.99 -12.46
CA PRO A 205 2.45 5.28 -11.82
C PRO A 205 2.08 4.14 -10.85
N PHE A 206 1.44 4.50 -9.76
CA PHE A 206 0.78 3.59 -8.84
C PHE A 206 -0.53 3.12 -9.47
N GLU A 207 -0.75 1.81 -9.48
CA GLU A 207 -1.99 1.16 -9.97
C GLU A 207 -3.15 1.28 -8.96
N GLY A 208 -3.08 2.24 -8.03
CA GLY A 208 -3.93 2.28 -6.85
C GLY A 208 -3.43 1.35 -5.75
N GLY A 209 -3.81 1.62 -4.50
CA GLY A 209 -3.49 0.77 -3.37
C GLY A 209 -2.22 1.17 -2.60
N PHE A 210 -1.90 0.36 -1.59
CA PHE A 210 -0.71 0.48 -0.75
C PHE A 210 0.40 -0.46 -1.21
N PHE A 211 1.62 0.05 -1.25
CA PHE A 211 2.82 -0.72 -1.58
C PHE A 211 3.69 -0.89 -0.35
N PHE A 212 3.99 -2.14 -0.01
CA PHE A 212 4.86 -2.46 1.13
C PHE A 212 6.31 -2.11 0.84
N LYS A 213 6.93 -1.40 1.78
CA LYS A 213 8.37 -1.29 1.80
C LYS A 213 8.96 -2.46 2.59
N PRO A 214 10.09 -3.03 2.12
CA PRO A 214 10.84 -3.95 2.95
C PRO A 214 11.21 -3.25 4.27
N PRO A 215 11.19 -3.97 5.41
CA PRO A 215 11.54 -3.38 6.71
C PRO A 215 12.91 -2.72 6.60
N ARG A 216 13.01 -1.44 6.94
CA ARG A 216 14.29 -0.70 6.91
C ARG A 216 15.27 -1.25 7.94
N SER A 217 14.72 -1.83 9.01
CA SER A 217 15.41 -2.25 10.21
C SER A 217 14.74 -3.54 10.73
N PRO A 218 15.51 -4.48 11.29
CA PRO A 218 14.94 -5.63 11.99
C PRO A 218 14.28 -5.25 13.32
N ARG A 219 14.55 -4.04 13.83
CA ARG A 219 13.93 -3.49 15.05
C ARG A 219 12.81 -2.51 14.68
N PRO A 220 11.69 -2.51 15.40
CA PRO A 220 10.64 -1.50 15.23
C PRO A 220 11.18 -0.12 15.63
N ASP A 221 10.56 0.94 15.13
CA ASP A 221 10.82 2.29 15.60
C ASP A 221 10.40 2.43 17.07
N LYS A 222 10.94 3.47 17.74
CA LYS A 222 10.81 3.68 19.18
C LYS A 222 9.34 3.67 19.64
N ASP A 223 8.44 4.28 18.88
CA ASP A 223 7.05 4.44 19.30
C ASP A 223 6.27 3.13 19.18
N CYS A 224 6.56 2.32 18.15
CA CYS A 224 6.02 0.97 18.06
C CYS A 224 6.53 0.09 19.22
N ALA A 225 7.81 0.24 19.60
CA ALA A 225 8.35 -0.48 20.75
C ALA A 225 7.70 -0.06 22.09
N ILE A 226 7.37 1.23 22.26
CA ILE A 226 6.72 1.76 23.48
C ILE A 226 5.36 1.10 23.73
N ILE A 227 4.57 0.86 22.67
CA ILE A 227 3.27 0.17 22.79
C ILE A 227 3.40 -1.36 22.81
N GLY A 228 4.62 -1.90 23.00
CA GLY A 228 4.89 -3.33 23.11
C GLY A 228 5.00 -4.07 21.77
N GLY A 229 5.12 -3.34 20.66
CA GLY A 229 5.41 -3.91 19.35
C GLY A 229 6.83 -4.46 19.24
N THR A 230 6.99 -5.52 18.48
CA THR A 230 8.29 -6.15 18.19
C THR A 230 8.67 -6.05 16.72
N ARG A 231 7.73 -5.61 15.86
CA ARG A 231 7.94 -5.46 14.42
C ARG A 231 7.10 -4.32 13.87
N GLU A 232 7.64 -3.67 12.86
CA GLU A 232 6.99 -2.59 12.16
C GLU A 232 7.05 -2.77 10.65
N MET A 233 5.98 -2.39 9.97
CA MET A 233 5.89 -2.33 8.50
C MET A 233 5.49 -0.93 8.07
N GLU A 234 6.06 -0.49 6.95
CA GLU A 234 5.72 0.77 6.28
C GLU A 234 5.08 0.43 4.94
N ALA A 235 3.91 1.00 4.67
CA ALA A 235 3.24 0.92 3.37
C ALA A 235 2.93 2.33 2.86
N ILE A 236 3.12 2.54 1.56
CA ILE A 236 2.82 3.83 0.91
C ILE A 236 1.67 3.64 -0.07
N GLY A 237 0.59 4.39 0.15
CA GLY A 237 -0.52 4.51 -0.76
C GLY A 237 -0.17 5.41 -1.94
N GLY A 238 -0.77 5.19 -3.10
CA GLY A 238 -0.60 6.09 -4.24
C GLY A 238 -1.69 5.92 -5.29
N ILE A 239 -1.96 6.99 -6.04
CA ILE A 239 -2.87 6.99 -7.18
C ILE A 239 -2.18 7.72 -8.32
N GLY A 240 -2.02 7.04 -9.46
CA GLY A 240 -1.31 7.63 -10.60
C GLY A 240 0.11 8.03 -10.22
N HIS A 241 0.49 9.29 -10.38
CA HIS A 241 1.84 9.76 -10.04
C HIS A 241 1.94 10.42 -8.66
N ALA A 242 0.82 10.59 -7.96
CA ALA A 242 0.81 11.18 -6.64
C ALA A 242 1.13 10.10 -5.60
N MET A 243 2.15 10.34 -4.77
CA MET A 243 2.27 9.60 -3.51
C MET A 243 1.14 10.05 -2.60
N GLY A 244 0.45 9.07 -2.05
CA GLY A 244 -0.66 9.26 -1.13
C GLY A 244 -0.23 9.04 0.32
N PRO A 245 -1.14 8.52 1.16
CA PRO A 245 -0.92 8.33 2.59
C PRO A 245 0.20 7.33 2.87
N VAL A 246 0.81 7.47 4.04
CA VAL A 246 1.69 6.42 4.59
C VAL A 246 0.91 5.70 5.67
N ALA A 247 0.93 4.37 5.63
CA ALA A 247 0.45 3.54 6.71
C ALA A 247 1.64 2.88 7.41
N TYR A 248 1.72 3.03 8.72
CA TYR A 248 2.63 2.24 9.56
C TYR A 248 1.82 1.16 10.28
N VAL A 249 2.38 -0.04 10.37
CA VAL A 249 1.76 -1.18 11.05
C VAL A 249 2.71 -1.66 12.14
N CYS A 250 2.31 -1.51 13.39
CA CYS A 250 3.04 -2.01 14.54
C CYS A 250 2.42 -3.34 14.98
N MET A 251 3.24 -4.38 15.11
CA MET A 251 2.81 -5.72 15.50
C MET A 251 3.60 -6.20 16.71
N ARG A 252 2.91 -6.84 17.66
CA ARG A 252 3.58 -7.51 18.78
C ARG A 252 4.12 -8.89 18.40
N GLY A 253 3.42 -9.59 17.51
CA GLY A 253 3.86 -10.88 16.95
C GLY A 253 4.45 -10.74 15.54
N THR A 254 5.11 -11.79 15.08
CA THR A 254 5.74 -11.85 13.75
C THR A 254 5.26 -13.04 12.91
N SER A 255 4.09 -13.59 13.27
CA SER A 255 3.53 -14.72 12.55
C SER A 255 3.20 -14.35 11.10
N GLN A 256 3.29 -15.32 10.19
CA GLN A 256 2.91 -15.11 8.79
C GLN A 256 1.44 -14.68 8.67
N ALA A 257 0.56 -15.24 9.52
CA ALA A 257 -0.85 -14.87 9.57
C ALA A 257 -1.08 -13.38 9.90
N GLN A 258 -0.29 -12.78 10.80
CA GLN A 258 -0.37 -11.34 11.08
C GLN A 258 0.12 -10.50 9.90
N LEU A 259 1.18 -10.93 9.22
CA LEU A 259 1.66 -10.24 8.03
C LEU A 259 0.62 -10.27 6.91
N ASP A 260 -0.04 -11.41 6.72
CA ASP A 260 -1.08 -11.57 5.69
C ASP A 260 -2.35 -10.79 6.05
N LEU A 261 -2.72 -10.75 7.33
CA LEU A 261 -3.81 -9.89 7.81
C LEU A 261 -3.49 -8.41 7.58
N ALA A 262 -2.26 -7.99 7.90
CA ALA A 262 -1.84 -6.60 7.71
C ALA A 262 -1.90 -6.19 6.23
N LYS A 263 -1.47 -7.09 5.35
CA LYS A 263 -1.58 -6.92 3.90
C LYS A 263 -3.02 -6.84 3.45
N SER A 264 -3.86 -7.78 3.86
CA SER A 264 -5.28 -7.80 3.49
C SER A 264 -6.00 -6.51 3.89
N VAL A 265 -5.69 -5.92 5.05
CA VAL A 265 -6.27 -4.63 5.46
C VAL A 265 -5.82 -3.52 4.50
N LEU A 266 -4.52 -3.41 4.19
CA LEU A 266 -4.02 -2.36 3.31
C LEU A 266 -4.40 -2.55 1.84
N ASP A 267 -4.49 -3.79 1.38
CA ASP A 267 -4.94 -4.14 0.02
C ASP A 267 -6.43 -3.83 -0.16
N SER A 268 -7.21 -3.75 0.94
CA SER A 268 -8.61 -3.31 0.90
C SER A 268 -8.78 -1.79 0.75
N ALA A 269 -7.69 -1.03 0.74
CA ALA A 269 -7.77 0.43 0.68
C ALA A 269 -8.31 0.90 -0.67
N VAL A 270 -9.38 1.69 -0.62
CA VAL A 270 -9.99 2.36 -1.76
C VAL A 270 -9.78 3.85 -1.62
N PHE A 271 -9.44 4.52 -2.72
CA PHE A 271 -9.20 5.95 -2.74
C PHE A 271 -10.34 6.67 -3.47
N PHE A 272 -10.88 7.70 -2.85
CA PHE A 272 -11.98 8.50 -3.36
C PHE A 272 -11.50 9.92 -3.61
N SER A 273 -11.52 10.38 -4.85
CA SER A 273 -11.26 11.79 -5.15
C SER A 273 -12.43 12.65 -4.67
N LYS A 274 -12.15 13.72 -3.94
CA LYS A 274 -13.17 14.74 -3.68
C LYS A 274 -13.36 15.60 -4.93
N PRO A 275 -14.61 15.97 -5.28
CA PRO A 275 -14.82 17.03 -6.25
C PRO A 275 -14.14 18.31 -5.75
N ALA A 276 -13.53 19.07 -6.65
CA ALA A 276 -12.99 20.37 -6.32
C ALA A 276 -14.14 21.25 -5.82
N THR A 277 -14.03 21.73 -4.58
CA THR A 277 -14.93 22.78 -4.08
C THR A 277 -14.37 24.12 -4.56
N ASP A 278 -15.04 24.72 -5.54
CA ASP A 278 -14.76 26.07 -6.04
C ASP A 278 -15.04 27.16 -4.97
#